data_AF-A0A7W1DY83-F1
#
_entry.id   AF-A0A7W1DY83-F1
#
_cell.length_a   1.000
_cell.length_b   1.000
_cell.length_c   1.000
_cell.angle_alpha   90.00
_cell.angle_beta   90.00
_cell.angle_gamma   90.00
#
_symmetry.space_group_name_H-M   'P 1'
#
loop_
_entity.id
_entity.type
_entity.pdbx_description
1 polymer ?
#
loop_
_entity_poly.entity_id
_entity_poly.type
_entity_poly.pdbx_seq_one_letter_code
_entity_poly.pdbx_strand_id
1 'polypeptide(L)'
;MNRAGAARLILAADALGCGAAAAAVGLAPAALRPVDPSLRARGPLALTLAATSLVMAFGLRASQPSRRHLTTATSVNAGWVGVCLVALPRQRNRVGAALVASTALLDAAAGGLQWFLRPERES
;
A
#
# COMPACT_ATOMS: atom_id res chain seq x y z
N MET A 1 14.45 -19.01 -2.61
CA MET A 1 13.65 -18.15 -3.52
C MET A 1 14.59 -17.19 -4.22
N ASN A 2 14.49 -17.02 -5.54
CA ASN A 2 15.33 -16.06 -6.28
C ASN A 2 14.79 -14.63 -6.15
N ARG A 3 15.60 -13.61 -6.50
CA ARG A 3 15.25 -12.18 -6.34
C ARG A 3 13.96 -11.80 -7.08
N ALA A 4 13.77 -12.31 -8.30
CA ALA A 4 12.57 -12.07 -9.08
C ALA A 4 11.31 -12.67 -8.44
N GLY A 5 11.39 -13.89 -7.89
CA GLY A 5 10.32 -14.53 -7.13
C GLY A 5 9.97 -13.76 -5.86
N ALA A 6 10.99 -13.27 -5.13
CA ALA A 6 10.79 -12.41 -3.97
C ALA A 6 10.11 -11.09 -4.36
N ALA A 7 10.55 -10.44 -5.44
CA ALA A 7 9.97 -9.20 -5.94
C ALA A 7 8.49 -9.39 -6.31
N ARG A 8 8.18 -10.49 -6.99
CA ARG A 8 6.80 -10.84 -7.37
C ARG A 8 5.94 -11.12 -6.14
N LEU A 9 6.47 -11.85 -5.16
CA LEU A 9 5.74 -12.15 -3.93
C LEU A 9 5.42 -10.87 -3.13
N ILE A 10 6.40 -9.98 -2.96
CA ILE A 10 6.18 -8.70 -2.26
C ILE A 10 5.18 -7.84 -3.01
N LEU A 11 5.30 -7.73 -4.33
CA LEU A 11 4.34 -6.96 -5.13
C LEU A 11 2.92 -7.55 -5.07
N ALA A 12 2.79 -8.87 -5.00
CA ALA A 12 1.49 -9.55 -4.84
C ALA A 12 0.91 -9.34 -3.44
N ALA A 13 1.72 -9.49 -2.39
CA ALA A 13 1.29 -9.26 -1.01
C ALA A 13 0.82 -7.81 -0.81
N ASP A 14 1.54 -6.86 -1.39
CA ASP A 14 1.22 -5.43 -1.33
C ASP A 14 -0.07 -5.10 -2.10
N ALA A 15 -0.21 -5.62 -3.34
CA ALA A 15 -1.43 -5.48 -4.12
C ALA A 15 -2.66 -6.04 -3.38
N LEU A 16 -2.52 -7.22 -2.76
CA LEU A 16 -3.58 -7.83 -1.96
C LEU A 16 -3.88 -7.02 -0.70
N GLY A 17 -2.86 -6.51 -0.01
CA GLY A 17 -3.01 -5.64 1.15
C GLY A 17 -3.79 -4.38 0.82
N CYS A 18 -3.41 -3.67 -0.23
CA CYS A 18 -4.11 -2.49 -0.72
C CYS A 18 -5.56 -2.81 -1.15
N GLY A 19 -5.79 -3.95 -1.80
CA GLY A 19 -7.13 -4.40 -2.20
C GLY A 19 -8.02 -4.74 -1.00
N ALA A 20 -7.48 -5.43 0.00
CA ALA A 20 -8.18 -5.73 1.25
C ALA A 20 -8.50 -4.44 2.03
N ALA A 21 -7.57 -3.49 2.07
CA ALA A 21 -7.80 -2.18 2.67
C ALA A 21 -8.89 -1.40 1.93
N ALA A 22 -8.89 -1.40 0.60
CA ALA A 22 -9.94 -0.79 -0.22
C ALA A 22 -11.31 -1.41 0.08
N ALA A 23 -11.40 -2.74 0.19
CA ALA A 23 -12.62 -3.45 0.54
C ALA A 23 -13.07 -3.14 1.98
N ALA A 24 -12.16 -3.12 2.95
CA ALA A 24 -12.47 -2.78 4.34
C ALA A 24 -13.00 -1.34 4.44
N VAL A 25 -12.33 -0.37 3.83
CA VAL A 25 -12.78 1.03 3.78
C VAL A 25 -14.10 1.14 3.01
N GLY A 26 -14.23 0.47 1.87
CA GLY A 26 -15.38 0.58 0.96
C GLY A 26 -16.64 -0.13 1.45
N LEU A 27 -16.51 -1.26 2.15
CA LEU A 27 -17.63 -2.14 2.51
C LEU A 27 -17.87 -2.22 4.03
N ALA A 28 -16.86 -1.98 4.87
CA ALA A 28 -16.96 -2.06 6.32
C ALA A 28 -16.77 -0.67 6.97
N PRO A 29 -17.82 0.17 7.08
CA PRO A 29 -17.69 1.52 7.63
C PRO A 29 -17.15 1.54 9.06
N ALA A 30 -17.37 0.46 9.83
CA ALA A 30 -16.81 0.29 11.16
C ALA A 30 -15.28 0.29 11.16
N ALA A 31 -14.63 -0.17 10.08
CA ALA A 31 -13.17 -0.21 9.97
C ALA A 31 -12.55 1.19 9.85
N LEU A 32 -13.25 2.16 9.23
CA LEU A 32 -12.74 3.52 9.05
C LEU A 32 -13.15 4.47 10.19
N ARG A 33 -14.19 4.16 10.96
CA ARG A 33 -14.65 4.99 12.09
C ARG A 33 -13.54 5.38 13.10
N PRO A 34 -12.59 4.50 13.46
CA PRO A 34 -11.48 4.87 14.34
C PRO A 34 -10.54 5.93 13.72
N VAL A 35 -10.48 6.02 12.39
CA VAL A 35 -9.55 6.86 11.62
C VAL A 35 -10.20 8.17 11.17
N ASP A 36 -11.41 8.09 10.61
CA ASP A 36 -12.24 9.24 10.22
C ASP A 36 -13.66 9.07 10.77
N PRO A 37 -14.03 9.76 11.86
CA PRO A 37 -15.36 9.69 12.44
C PRO A 37 -16.45 10.23 11.50
N SER A 38 -16.08 11.14 10.59
CA SER A 38 -17.00 11.79 9.66
C SER A 38 -17.27 10.95 8.40
N LEU A 39 -16.42 9.95 8.13
CA LEU A 39 -16.43 9.07 6.96
C LEU A 39 -16.47 9.81 5.60
N ARG A 40 -16.19 11.11 5.57
CA ARG A 40 -16.29 11.94 4.37
C ARG A 40 -15.29 11.52 3.29
N ALA A 41 -14.12 11.06 3.71
CA ALA A 41 -13.06 10.64 2.80
C ALA A 41 -13.18 9.17 2.36
N ARG A 42 -14.19 8.42 2.84
CA ARG A 42 -14.30 6.96 2.62
C ARG A 42 -14.30 6.56 1.15
N GLY A 43 -15.14 7.20 0.34
CA GLY A 43 -15.27 6.91 -1.10
C GLY A 43 -13.97 7.17 -1.86
N PRO A 44 -13.42 8.39 -1.79
CA PRO A 44 -12.12 8.71 -2.38
C PRO A 44 -11.02 7.76 -1.92
N LEU A 45 -10.92 7.49 -0.61
CA LEU A 45 -9.88 6.63 -0.04
C LEU A 45 -9.98 5.18 -0.56
N ALA A 46 -11.18 4.60 -0.58
CA ALA A 46 -11.38 3.25 -1.12
C ALA A 46 -11.00 3.18 -2.60
N LEU A 47 -11.35 4.20 -3.39
CA LEU A 47 -11.00 4.28 -4.81
C LEU A 47 -9.47 4.38 -5.00
N THR A 48 -8.79 5.21 -4.22
CA THR A 48 -7.32 5.37 -4.30
C THR A 48 -6.58 4.10 -3.89
N LEU A 49 -7.05 3.40 -2.85
CA LEU A 49 -6.49 2.10 -2.45
C LEU A 49 -6.72 1.02 -3.52
N ALA A 50 -7.91 0.99 -4.12
CA ALA A 50 -8.21 0.07 -5.23
C ALA A 50 -7.33 0.37 -6.46
N ALA A 51 -7.15 1.65 -6.81
CA ALA A 51 -6.25 2.05 -7.89
C ALA A 51 -4.80 1.65 -7.60
N THR A 52 -4.34 1.83 -6.35
CA THR A 52 -3.00 1.40 -5.91
C THR A 52 -2.82 -0.11 -6.08
N SER A 53 -3.79 -0.90 -5.61
CA SER A 53 -3.81 -2.35 -5.76
C SER A 53 -3.70 -2.78 -7.23
N LEU A 54 -4.46 -2.12 -8.12
CA LEU A 54 -4.43 -2.41 -9.56
C LEU A 54 -3.08 -2.06 -10.22
N VAL A 55 -2.46 -0.94 -9.84
CA VAL A 55 -1.13 -0.54 -10.34
C VAL A 55 -0.09 -1.61 -9.98
N MET A 56 -0.11 -2.11 -8.75
CA MET A 56 0.79 -3.17 -8.30
C MET A 56 0.49 -4.50 -9.00
N ALA A 57 -0.79 -4.86 -9.13
CA ALA A 57 -1.23 -6.08 -9.80
C ALA A 57 -0.86 -6.10 -11.29
N PHE A 58 -0.83 -4.93 -11.95
CA PHE A 58 -0.39 -4.83 -13.34
C PHE A 58 1.06 -5.32 -13.53
N GLY A 59 1.94 -5.00 -12.57
CA GLY A 59 3.34 -5.46 -12.56
C GLY A 59 3.49 -6.98 -12.38
N LEU A 60 2.45 -7.70 -11.98
CA LEU A 60 2.44 -9.16 -11.85
C LEU A 60 2.11 -9.90 -13.16
N ARG A 61 1.64 -9.19 -14.20
CA ARG A 61 1.33 -9.80 -15.51
C ARG A 61 2.57 -10.33 -16.21
N ALA A 62 3.72 -9.69 -16.02
CA ALA A 62 5.00 -10.17 -16.51
C ALA A 62 5.55 -11.27 -15.59
N SER A 63 6.24 -12.26 -16.14
CA SER A 63 6.89 -13.35 -15.37
C SER A 63 7.90 -12.80 -14.36
N GLN A 64 8.54 -11.67 -14.68
CA GLN A 64 9.44 -10.94 -13.78
C GLN A 64 8.99 -9.47 -13.66
N PRO A 65 8.87 -8.92 -12.44
CA PRO A 65 8.56 -7.52 -12.26
C PRO A 65 9.71 -6.63 -12.78
N SER A 66 9.39 -5.70 -13.68
CA SER A 66 10.40 -4.79 -14.23
C SER A 66 10.85 -3.75 -13.19
N ARG A 67 12.02 -3.14 -13.45
CA ARG A 67 12.55 -2.02 -12.66
C ARG A 67 11.54 -0.89 -12.55
N ARG A 68 10.88 -0.54 -13.66
CA ARG A 68 9.85 0.51 -13.68
C ARG A 68 8.70 0.20 -12.74
N HIS A 69 8.16 -1.02 -12.76
CA HIS A 69 7.03 -1.40 -11.90
C HIS A 69 7.39 -1.34 -10.41
N LEU A 70 8.55 -1.88 -10.03
CA LEU A 70 9.01 -1.86 -8.63
C LEU A 70 9.34 -0.44 -8.15
N THR A 71 9.87 0.41 -9.04
CA THR A 71 10.09 1.82 -8.73
C THR A 71 8.77 2.57 -8.53
N THR A 72 7.78 2.33 -9.41
CA THR A 72 6.43 2.90 -9.23
C THR A 72 5.81 2.45 -7.91
N ALA A 73 5.87 1.15 -7.60
CA ALA A 73 5.32 0.62 -6.35
C ALA A 73 6.01 1.24 -5.11
N THR A 74 7.34 1.37 -5.16
CA THR A 74 8.12 2.04 -4.10
C THR A 74 7.64 3.48 -3.90
N SER A 75 7.47 4.24 -4.98
CA SER A 75 7.02 5.63 -4.91
C SER A 75 5.61 5.76 -4.35
N VAL A 76 4.71 4.85 -4.73
CA VAL A 76 3.33 4.83 -4.20
C VAL A 76 3.34 4.54 -2.69
N ASN A 77 4.10 3.55 -2.25
CA ASN A 77 4.25 3.23 -0.83
C ASN A 77 4.87 4.37 -0.04
N ALA A 78 5.91 5.04 -0.57
CA ALA A 78 6.47 6.24 0.04
C ALA A 78 5.42 7.37 0.18
N GLY A 79 4.54 7.52 -0.82
CA GLY A 79 3.40 8.44 -0.75
C GLY A 79 2.44 8.10 0.38
N TRP A 80 2.04 6.82 0.51
CA TRP A 80 1.17 6.37 1.60
C TRP A 80 1.81 6.52 2.99
N VAL A 81 3.10 6.25 3.12
CA VAL A 81 3.87 6.56 4.36
C VAL A 81 3.74 8.04 4.69
N GLY A 82 3.96 8.94 3.71
CA GLY A 82 3.80 10.38 3.90
C GLY A 82 2.40 10.77 4.37
N VAL A 83 1.37 10.23 3.72
CA VAL A 83 -0.03 10.43 4.14
C VAL A 83 -0.26 9.95 5.56
N CYS A 84 0.24 8.76 5.92
CA CYS A 84 0.07 8.21 7.26
C CYS A 84 0.81 9.04 8.32
N LEU A 85 2.03 9.50 8.06
CA LEU A 85 2.77 10.38 8.97
C LEU A 85 2.06 11.71 9.20
N VAL A 86 1.41 12.26 8.17
CA VAL A 86 0.56 13.45 8.29
C VAL A 86 -0.72 13.13 9.08
N ALA A 87 -1.32 11.95 8.88
CA ALA A 87 -2.55 11.55 9.55
C ALA A 87 -2.35 11.13 11.02
N LEU A 88 -1.17 10.63 11.38
CA LEU A 88 -0.89 10.01 12.68
C LEU A 88 -1.10 10.97 13.87
N PRO A 89 -0.58 12.21 13.88
CA PRO A 89 -0.83 13.16 14.96
C PRO A 89 -2.29 13.60 15.07
N ARG A 90 -3.10 13.39 14.02
CA ARG A 90 -4.52 13.79 13.98
C ARG A 90 -5.44 12.70 14.56
N GLN A 91 -4.91 11.53 14.87
CA GLN A 91 -5.70 10.42 15.42
C GLN A 91 -6.09 10.72 16.87
N ARG A 92 -7.41 10.71 17.14
CA ARG A 92 -7.97 11.02 18.46
C ARG A 92 -8.03 9.83 19.42
N ASN A 93 -7.88 8.61 18.88
CA ASN A 93 -7.94 7.38 19.68
C ASN A 93 -6.77 6.44 19.33
N ARG A 94 -6.44 5.54 20.27
CA ARG A 94 -5.30 4.62 20.15
C ARG A 94 -5.46 3.62 19.01
N VAL A 95 -6.69 3.21 18.69
CA VAL A 95 -6.96 2.24 17.62
C VAL A 95 -6.67 2.87 16.25
N GLY A 96 -7.16 4.07 15.98
CA GLY A 96 -6.86 4.84 14.77
C GLY A 96 -5.37 5.15 14.64
N ALA A 97 -4.72 5.54 15.74
CA ALA A 97 -3.27 5.74 15.77
C ALA A 97 -2.50 4.46 15.44
N ALA A 98 -2.85 3.34 16.06
CA ALA A 98 -2.23 2.04 15.80
C ALA A 98 -2.45 1.57 14.36
N LEU A 99 -3.67 1.75 13.82
CA LEU A 99 -3.98 1.43 12.43
C LEU A 99 -3.11 2.25 11.47
N VAL A 100 -3.11 3.59 11.60
CA VAL A 100 -2.32 4.47 10.74
C VAL A 100 -0.81 4.19 10.87
N ALA A 101 -0.31 3.96 12.09
CA ALA A 101 1.10 3.60 12.30
C ALA A 101 1.45 2.25 11.67
N SER A 102 0.58 1.24 11.82
CA SER A 102 0.79 -0.07 11.22
C SER A 102 0.78 -0.01 9.69
N THR A 103 -0.12 0.78 9.09
CA THR A 103 -0.14 1.03 7.64
C THR A 103 1.17 1.67 7.19
N ALA A 104 1.63 2.74 7.88
CA ALA A 104 2.90 3.38 7.56
C ALA A 104 4.09 2.40 7.62
N LEU A 105 4.12 1.51 8.61
CA LEU A 105 5.19 0.52 8.75
C LEU A 105 5.15 -0.53 7.63
N LEU A 106 3.95 -1.01 7.29
CA LEU A 106 3.76 -1.98 6.22
C LEU A 106 4.16 -1.39 4.87
N ASP A 107 3.73 -0.16 4.56
CA ASP A 107 4.07 0.53 3.32
C ASP A 107 5.58 0.82 3.25
N ALA A 108 6.20 1.25 4.35
CA ALA A 108 7.64 1.47 4.41
C ALA A 108 8.43 0.17 4.18
N ALA A 109 7.99 -0.95 4.78
CA ALA A 109 8.61 -2.25 4.59
C ALA A 109 8.44 -2.74 3.14
N ALA A 110 7.23 -2.65 2.58
CA ALA A 110 6.94 -3.04 1.20
C ALA A 110 7.74 -2.19 0.21
N GLY A 111 7.72 -0.87 0.36
CA GLY A 111 8.49 0.07 -0.47
C GLY A 111 9.99 -0.16 -0.37
N GLY A 112 10.51 -0.37 0.84
CA GLY A 112 11.91 -0.75 1.04
C GLY A 112 12.28 -2.02 0.29
N LEU A 113 11.50 -3.10 0.48
CA LEU A 113 11.72 -4.37 -0.21
C LEU A 113 11.60 -4.24 -1.73
N GLN A 114 10.64 -3.49 -2.25
CA GLN A 114 10.50 -3.22 -3.69
C GLN A 114 11.73 -2.48 -4.25
N TRP A 115 12.24 -1.50 -3.52
CA TRP A 115 13.45 -0.78 -3.90
C TRP A 115 14.69 -1.68 -3.89
N PHE A 116 14.84 -2.50 -2.84
CA PHE A 116 15.96 -3.44 -2.74
C PHE A 116 15.87 -4.55 -3.78
N LEU A 117 14.69 -5.01 -4.14
CA LEU A 117 14.51 -6.13 -5.06
C LEU A 117 14.50 -5.72 -6.53
N ARG A 118 14.43 -4.42 -6.83
CA ARG A 118 14.44 -3.94 -8.22
C ARG A 118 15.72 -4.34 -8.97
N PRO A 119 15.61 -4.75 -10.23
CA PRO A 119 16.79 -4.99 -11.06
C PRO A 119 17.49 -3.67 -11.39
N GLU A 120 18.82 -3.71 -11.56
CA GLU A 120 19.62 -2.53 -11.87
C GLU A 120 19.47 -2.07 -13.33
N ARG A 121 19.22 -3.02 -14.24
CA ARG A 121 18.96 -2.78 -15.67
C ARG A 121 17.62 -3.40 -16.07
N GLU A 122 16.92 -2.78 -17.01
CA GLU A 122 15.74 -3.38 -17.64
C GLU A 122 16.23 -4.57 -18.49
N SER A 123 15.65 -5.75 -18.25
CA SER A 123 15.92 -6.99 -19.00
C SER A 123 15.01 -7.13 -20.20
#